data_AF-A0A226DRY5-F1
#
_entry.id   AF-A0A226DRY5-F1
#
_cell.length_a   1.000
_cell.length_b   1.000
_cell.length_c   1.000
_cell.angle_alpha   90.00
_cell.angle_beta   90.00
_cell.angle_gamma   90.00
#
_symmetry.space_group_name_H-M   'P 1'
#
loop_
_entity.id
_entity.type
_entity.pdbx_description
1 polymer ?
#
loop_
_entity_poly.entity_id
_entity_poly.type
_entity_poly.pdbx_seq_one_letter_code
_entity_poly.pdbx_strand_id
1 'polypeptide(L)'
;MYHIHYIPSLKCELSLCKFLKCIPFEFDPKAGNVIKWVKHIQIVRLQCVLSVAYTAAQFANVFFGELSLTGSFQGAAFLPLYAMATVVRWNYSGDKEPIQVVNSFLSFEKKILRAKLVIMWSTILKLATNVSDLPDPSKSNMFCKLMRFFIPFAAGAFVVTIVLKFILLTFAPCTPPFLLSIVEDCGKTEVALLHLFESWMAWHMFTAGGWYTLYIIFAGIESILSYIFILEK
;
A
#
# COMPACT_ATOMS: atom_id res chain seq x y z
N MET A 1 -12.07 5.49 -13.74
CA MET A 1 -12.03 5.74 -12.29
C MET A 1 -10.64 5.41 -11.79
N TYR A 2 -10.25 4.13 -11.82
CA TYR A 2 -8.95 3.63 -11.41
C TYR A 2 -7.80 4.23 -12.21
N HIS A 3 -7.91 4.25 -13.54
CA HIS A 3 -6.86 4.75 -14.43
C HIS A 3 -6.54 6.23 -14.21
N ILE A 4 -7.57 7.05 -13.96
CA ILE A 4 -7.43 8.51 -13.88
C ILE A 4 -6.98 8.91 -12.47
N HIS A 5 -7.58 8.34 -11.43
CA HIS A 5 -7.39 8.81 -10.05
C HIS A 5 -6.28 8.08 -9.31
N TYR A 6 -6.10 6.77 -9.53
CA TYR A 6 -5.23 5.97 -8.68
C TYR A 6 -3.90 5.60 -9.34
N ILE A 7 -3.81 5.57 -10.68
CA ILE A 7 -2.55 5.21 -11.36
C ILE A 7 -1.37 6.13 -11.02
N PRO A 8 -1.49 7.47 -10.95
CA PRO A 8 -0.36 8.32 -10.59
C PRO A 8 0.18 7.98 -9.19
N SER A 9 -0.71 7.84 -8.21
CA SER A 9 -0.37 7.48 -6.84
C SER A 9 0.21 6.06 -6.74
N LEU A 10 -0.39 5.11 -7.46
CA LEU A 10 0.08 3.72 -7.56
C LEU A 10 1.49 3.64 -8.17
N LYS A 11 1.79 4.43 -9.21
CA LYS A 11 3.14 4.48 -9.80
C LYS A 11 4.18 4.96 -8.80
N CYS A 12 3.84 5.97 -8.00
CA CYS A 12 4.71 6.47 -6.93
C CYS A 12 4.99 5.36 -5.91
N GLU A 13 3.94 4.69 -5.41
CA GLU A 13 4.06 3.60 -4.43
C GLU A 13 4.88 2.42 -5.00
N LEU A 14 4.58 1.99 -6.23
CA LEU A 14 5.32 0.90 -6.89
C LEU A 14 6.80 1.26 -7.10
N SER A 15 7.12 2.52 -7.36
CA SER A 15 8.51 3.01 -7.45
C SER A 15 9.23 2.89 -6.10
N LEU A 16 8.58 3.29 -5.01
CA LEU A 16 9.09 3.12 -3.64
C LEU A 16 9.28 1.63 -3.31
N CYS A 17 8.30 0.78 -3.64
CA CYS A 17 8.40 -0.65 -3.44
C CYS A 17 9.53 -1.28 -4.26
N LYS A 18 9.77 -0.79 -5.48
CA LYS A 18 10.88 -1.20 -6.34
C LYS A 18 12.23 -0.84 -5.73
N PHE A 19 12.35 0.37 -5.17
CA PHE A 19 13.54 0.80 -4.44
C PHE A 19 13.83 -0.11 -3.23
N LEU A 20 12.80 -0.43 -2.45
CA LEU A 20 12.90 -1.31 -1.26
C LEU A 20 12.95 -2.81 -1.60
N LYS A 21 12.69 -3.17 -2.87
CA LYS A 21 12.53 -4.56 -3.34
C LYS A 21 11.50 -5.34 -2.51
N CYS A 22 10.41 -4.68 -2.10
CA CYS A 22 9.46 -5.25 -1.13
C CYS A 22 8.23 -5.92 -1.73
N ILE A 23 7.99 -5.74 -3.02
CA ILE A 23 6.98 -6.47 -3.80
C ILE A 23 7.59 -6.95 -5.13
N PRO A 24 7.12 -8.05 -5.71
CA PRO A 24 7.65 -8.60 -6.96
C PRO A 24 6.91 -8.02 -8.18
N PHE A 25 6.54 -6.74 -8.17
CA PHE A 25 5.68 -6.10 -9.17
C PHE A 25 6.25 -4.77 -9.66
N GLU A 26 6.03 -4.46 -10.92
CA GLU A 26 6.47 -3.22 -11.56
C GLU A 26 5.40 -2.71 -12.53
N PHE A 27 5.25 -1.39 -12.66
CA PHE A 27 4.37 -0.80 -13.68
C PHE A 27 5.09 -0.71 -15.02
N ASP A 28 4.56 -1.35 -16.06
CA ASP A 28 5.07 -1.20 -17.43
C ASP A 28 4.41 0.01 -18.11
N PRO A 29 5.14 1.10 -18.38
CA PRO A 29 4.58 2.28 -19.04
C PRO A 29 4.18 2.00 -20.50
N LYS A 30 4.76 0.99 -21.16
CA LYS A 30 4.45 0.65 -22.55
C LYS A 30 3.13 -0.09 -22.66
N ALA A 31 2.93 -1.12 -21.85
CA ALA A 31 1.65 -1.83 -21.79
C ALA A 31 0.56 -1.04 -21.03
N GLY A 32 0.98 -0.11 -20.17
CA GLY A 32 0.10 0.59 -19.23
C GLY A 32 -0.59 -0.37 -18.27
N ASN A 33 0.14 -1.40 -17.82
CA ASN A 33 -0.32 -2.50 -16.96
C ASN A 33 0.77 -2.80 -15.92
N VAL A 34 0.40 -3.49 -14.84
CA VAL A 34 1.35 -3.98 -13.83
C VAL A 34 1.85 -5.37 -14.25
N ILE A 35 3.17 -5.60 -14.18
CA ILE A 35 3.83 -6.85 -14.55
C ILE A 35 4.58 -7.45 -13.36
N LYS A 36 4.79 -8.78 -13.39
CA LYS A 36 5.58 -9.49 -12.38
C LYS A 36 7.08 -9.32 -12.66
N TRP A 37 7.84 -8.98 -11.62
CA TRP A 37 9.28 -8.83 -11.68
C TRP A 37 10.00 -9.98 -10.96
N VAL A 38 10.66 -10.85 -11.73
CA VAL A 38 11.21 -12.13 -11.22
C VAL A 38 12.57 -11.98 -10.55
N LYS A 39 13.35 -10.94 -10.89
CA LYS A 39 14.77 -10.82 -10.50
C LYS A 39 15.01 -10.73 -8.98
N HIS A 40 14.03 -10.27 -8.21
CA HIS A 40 14.20 -10.01 -6.77
C HIS A 40 13.28 -10.86 -5.87
N ILE A 41 12.72 -11.95 -6.41
CA ILE A 41 11.76 -12.78 -5.67
C ILE A 41 12.34 -13.37 -4.37
N GLN A 42 13.64 -13.70 -4.36
CA GLN A 42 14.31 -14.21 -3.16
C GLN A 42 14.37 -13.16 -2.04
N ILE A 43 14.64 -11.89 -2.39
CA ILE A 43 14.68 -10.78 -1.42
C ILE A 43 13.28 -10.54 -0.86
N VAL A 44 12.26 -10.52 -1.72
CA VAL A 44 10.85 -10.38 -1.30
C VAL A 44 10.46 -11.51 -0.33
N ARG A 45 10.82 -12.76 -0.64
CA ARG A 45 10.56 -13.92 0.23
C ARG A 45 11.26 -13.80 1.57
N LEU A 46 12.54 -13.39 1.57
CA LEU A 46 13.29 -13.13 2.81
C LEU A 46 12.58 -12.06 3.64
N GLN A 47 12.19 -10.93 3.04
CA GLN A 47 11.48 -9.88 3.77
C GLN A 47 10.12 -10.33 4.31
N CYS A 48 9.41 -11.25 3.64
CA CYS A 48 8.16 -11.82 4.16
C CYS A 48 8.41 -12.67 5.41
N VAL A 49 9.42 -13.54 5.38
CA VAL A 49 9.83 -14.35 6.53
C VAL A 49 10.28 -13.44 7.68
N LEU A 50 11.10 -12.42 7.38
CA LEU A 50 11.54 -11.44 8.37
C LEU A 50 10.37 -10.68 8.99
N SER A 51 9.34 -10.32 8.24
CA SER A 51 8.16 -9.66 8.86
C SER A 51 7.39 -10.56 9.82
N VAL A 52 7.29 -11.87 9.51
CA VAL A 52 6.66 -12.82 10.43
C VAL A 52 7.49 -12.96 11.69
N ALA A 53 8.81 -13.19 11.56
CA ALA A 53 9.72 -13.31 12.69
C ALA A 53 9.73 -12.04 13.55
N TYR A 54 9.78 -10.87 12.92
CA TYR A 54 9.78 -9.58 13.59
C TYR A 54 8.45 -9.30 14.32
N THR A 55 7.31 -9.58 13.69
CA THR A 55 5.99 -9.43 14.34
C THR A 55 5.84 -10.41 15.50
N ALA A 56 6.34 -11.65 15.37
CA ALA A 56 6.34 -12.63 16.46
C ALA A 56 7.24 -12.19 17.62
N ALA A 57 8.41 -11.60 17.34
CA ALA A 57 9.28 -11.04 18.36
C ALA A 57 8.62 -9.85 19.09
N GLN A 58 7.95 -8.95 18.36
CA GLN A 58 7.16 -7.87 18.97
C GLN A 58 6.04 -8.42 19.86
N PHE A 59 5.30 -9.43 19.37
CA PHE A 59 4.26 -10.10 20.16
C PHE A 59 4.84 -10.67 21.46
N ALA A 60 5.92 -11.44 21.35
CA ALA A 60 6.55 -12.05 22.52
C ALA A 60 7.04 -11.01 23.52
N ASN A 61 7.65 -9.92 23.04
CA ASN A 61 8.09 -8.82 23.88
C ASN A 61 6.92 -8.13 24.60
N VAL A 62 5.81 -7.87 23.91
CA VAL A 62 4.64 -7.20 24.49
C VAL A 62 3.95 -8.04 25.57
N PHE A 63 3.84 -9.36 25.37
CA PHE A 63 3.08 -10.24 26.25
C PHE A 63 3.92 -10.99 27.29
N PHE A 64 5.18 -11.27 27.00
CA PHE A 64 6.06 -12.08 27.86
C PHE A 64 7.35 -11.35 28.27
N GLY A 65 7.61 -10.15 27.72
CA GLY A 65 8.76 -9.34 28.10
C GLY A 65 8.58 -8.66 29.46
N GLU A 66 9.71 -8.31 30.09
CA GLU A 66 9.76 -7.55 31.35
C GLU A 66 9.45 -6.06 31.14
N LEU A 67 8.39 -5.76 30.39
CA LEU A 67 7.95 -4.40 30.12
C LEU A 67 7.14 -3.87 31.31
N SER A 68 7.29 -2.58 31.60
CA SER A 68 6.34 -1.88 32.46
C SER A 68 4.94 -1.91 31.84
N LEU A 69 3.89 -1.81 32.67
CA LEU A 69 2.50 -1.79 32.21
C LEU A 69 2.27 -0.76 31.09
N THR A 70 2.84 0.44 31.24
CA THR A 70 2.79 1.50 30.23
C THR A 70 3.49 1.09 28.93
N GLY A 71 4.66 0.45 29.03
CA GLY A 71 5.38 -0.09 27.89
C GLY A 71 4.60 -1.16 27.14
N SER A 72 3.93 -2.06 27.86
CA SER A 72 3.05 -3.06 27.26
C SER A 72 1.86 -2.42 26.52
N PHE A 73 1.22 -1.39 27.09
CA PHE A 73 0.14 -0.67 26.41
C PHE A 73 0.61 0.06 25.15
N GLN A 74 1.78 0.71 25.20
CA GLN A 74 2.38 1.33 24.02
C GLN A 74 2.67 0.29 22.93
N GLY A 75 3.31 -0.82 23.30
CA GLY A 75 3.59 -1.91 22.37
C GLY A 75 2.32 -2.53 21.76
N ALA A 76 1.28 -2.74 22.57
CA ALA A 76 -0.01 -3.26 22.14
C ALA A 76 -0.72 -2.34 21.14
N ALA A 77 -0.48 -1.02 21.18
CA ALA A 77 -1.05 -0.10 20.18
C ALA A 77 -0.41 -0.25 18.79
N PHE A 78 0.89 -0.57 18.73
CA PHE A 78 1.60 -0.74 17.47
C PHE A 78 1.49 -2.15 16.89
N LEU A 79 1.35 -3.17 17.73
CA LEU A 79 1.33 -4.57 17.33
C LEU A 79 0.28 -4.90 16.25
N PRO A 80 -0.99 -4.42 16.32
CA PRO A 80 -1.98 -4.66 15.27
C PRO A 80 -1.57 -4.10 13.90
N LEU A 81 -0.85 -2.98 13.87
CA LEU A 81 -0.39 -2.36 12.61
C LEU A 81 0.64 -3.26 11.93
N TYR A 82 1.63 -3.76 12.67
CA TYR A 82 2.64 -4.69 12.14
C TYR A 82 2.03 -6.05 11.79
N ALA A 83 1.11 -6.55 12.61
CA ALA A 83 0.39 -7.80 12.34
C ALA A 83 -0.43 -7.70 11.04
N MET A 84 -1.22 -6.64 10.87
CA MET A 84 -1.98 -6.40 9.65
C MET A 84 -1.07 -6.23 8.43
N ALA A 85 0.00 -5.44 8.55
CA ALA A 85 0.99 -5.28 7.48
C ALA A 85 1.61 -6.62 7.07
N THR A 86 1.95 -7.49 8.04
CA THR A 86 2.48 -8.85 7.81
C THR A 86 1.47 -9.76 7.14
N VAL A 87 0.22 -9.78 7.59
CA VAL A 87 -0.85 -10.62 7.03
C VAL A 87 -1.15 -10.20 5.60
N VAL A 88 -1.39 -8.90 5.37
CA VAL A 88 -1.79 -8.38 4.05
C VAL A 88 -0.68 -8.54 3.02
N ARG A 89 0.60 -8.37 3.41
CA ARG A 89 1.72 -8.53 2.49
C ARG A 89 2.09 -9.99 2.20
N TRP A 90 1.52 -10.96 2.94
CA TRP A 90 1.93 -12.35 2.87
C TRP A 90 1.66 -12.94 1.48
N ASN A 91 2.70 -12.93 0.66
CA ASN A 91 2.67 -13.47 -0.69
C ASN A 91 4.01 -14.16 -1.01
N TYR A 92 4.34 -15.17 -0.20
CA TYR A 92 5.59 -15.92 -0.32
C TYR A 92 5.71 -16.66 -1.67
N SER A 93 4.59 -17.17 -2.19
CA SER A 93 4.50 -17.86 -3.48
C SER A 93 4.69 -16.90 -4.68
N GLY A 94 4.50 -15.60 -4.47
CA GLY A 94 4.57 -14.60 -5.53
C GLY A 94 3.39 -14.73 -6.50
N ASP A 95 2.20 -14.93 -5.95
CA ASP A 95 0.95 -15.12 -6.66
C ASP A 95 0.61 -13.88 -7.50
N LYS A 96 -0.02 -14.13 -8.65
CA LYS A 96 -0.35 -13.10 -9.64
C LYS A 96 -1.70 -12.43 -9.39
N GLU A 97 -2.48 -12.93 -8.44
CA GLU A 97 -3.87 -12.49 -8.20
C GLU A 97 -3.98 -10.97 -7.95
N PRO A 98 -3.14 -10.35 -7.11
CA PRO A 98 -3.22 -8.91 -6.87
C PRO A 98 -2.99 -8.09 -8.15
N ILE A 99 -2.03 -8.53 -8.99
CA ILE A 99 -1.77 -7.91 -10.29
C ILE A 99 -2.97 -8.08 -11.22
N GLN A 100 -3.57 -9.28 -11.24
CA GLN A 100 -4.72 -9.57 -12.09
C GLN A 100 -5.91 -8.68 -11.75
N VAL A 101 -6.14 -8.39 -10.47
CA VAL A 101 -7.18 -7.44 -10.03
C VAL A 101 -6.94 -6.05 -10.63
N VAL A 102 -5.75 -5.48 -10.43
CA VAL A 102 -5.40 -4.15 -10.99
C VAL A 102 -5.51 -4.13 -12.50
N ASN A 103 -4.92 -5.13 -13.17
CA ASN A 103 -4.92 -5.20 -14.63
C ASN A 103 -6.33 -5.42 -15.20
N SER A 104 -7.21 -6.12 -14.47
CA SER A 104 -8.61 -6.28 -14.86
C SER A 104 -9.35 -4.95 -14.82
N PHE A 105 -9.16 -4.13 -13.79
CA PHE A 105 -9.71 -2.77 -13.74
C PHE A 105 -9.17 -1.90 -14.87
N LEU A 106 -7.86 -1.93 -15.11
CA LEU A 106 -7.25 -1.16 -16.21
C LEU A 106 -7.76 -1.61 -17.58
N SER A 107 -7.91 -2.92 -17.80
CA SER A 107 -8.43 -3.47 -19.06
C SER A 107 -9.90 -3.11 -19.25
N PHE A 108 -10.71 -3.23 -18.20
CA PHE A 108 -12.12 -2.86 -18.21
C PHE A 108 -12.31 -1.38 -18.55
N GLU A 109 -11.57 -0.49 -17.89
CA GLU A 109 -11.64 0.95 -18.19
C GLU A 109 -11.16 1.27 -19.60
N LYS A 110 -10.08 0.64 -20.08
CA LYS A 110 -9.65 0.77 -21.48
C LYS A 110 -10.75 0.36 -22.45
N LYS A 111 -11.47 -0.73 -22.18
CA LYS A 111 -12.59 -1.20 -23.02
C LYS A 111 -13.77 -0.23 -22.99
N ILE A 112 -14.20 0.23 -21.81
CA ILE A 112 -15.29 1.21 -21.69
C ILE A 112 -14.92 2.54 -22.35
N LEU A 113 -13.70 3.04 -22.12
CA LEU A 113 -13.24 4.28 -22.74
C LEU A 113 -13.19 4.15 -24.26
N ARG A 114 -12.72 3.02 -24.81
CA ARG A 114 -12.77 2.78 -26.26
C ARG A 114 -14.20 2.66 -26.79
N ALA A 115 -15.08 1.94 -26.11
CA ALA A 115 -16.49 1.84 -26.52
C ALA A 115 -17.16 3.21 -26.53
N LYS A 116 -16.93 4.01 -25.48
CA LYS A 116 -17.38 5.40 -25.44
C LYS A 116 -16.74 6.25 -26.52
N LEU A 117 -15.45 6.10 -26.82
CA LEU A 117 -14.80 6.84 -27.91
C LEU A 117 -15.31 6.41 -29.28
N VAL A 118 -15.67 5.15 -29.49
CA VAL A 118 -16.27 4.66 -30.75
C VAL A 118 -17.70 5.16 -30.89
N ILE A 119 -18.50 5.11 -29.82
CA ILE A 119 -19.84 5.69 -29.78
C ILE A 119 -19.75 7.20 -29.96
N MET A 120 -18.86 7.86 -29.22
CA MET A 120 -18.62 9.29 -29.31
C MET A 120 -18.04 9.66 -30.66
N TRP A 121 -17.24 8.84 -31.34
CA TRP A 121 -16.80 9.10 -32.71
C TRP A 121 -17.95 8.91 -33.70
N SER A 122 -18.80 7.89 -33.50
CA SER A 122 -20.05 7.69 -34.25
C SER A 122 -21.09 8.79 -33.97
N THR A 123 -21.04 9.44 -32.81
CA THR A 123 -21.95 10.52 -32.40
C THR A 123 -21.37 11.90 -32.72
N ILE A 124 -20.05 12.11 -32.66
CA ILE A 124 -19.34 13.30 -33.16
C ILE A 124 -19.49 13.39 -34.68
N LEU A 125 -19.48 12.26 -35.38
CA LEU A 125 -19.86 12.19 -36.79
C LEU A 125 -21.34 12.57 -37.02
N LYS A 126 -22.18 12.58 -35.98
CA LYS A 126 -23.60 12.98 -35.99
C LYS A 126 -23.89 14.35 -35.34
N LEU A 127 -22.98 14.92 -34.55
CA LEU A 127 -23.20 16.09 -33.68
C LEU A 127 -21.98 17.02 -33.68
N ALA A 128 -21.63 17.55 -34.85
CA ALA A 128 -20.76 18.71 -34.99
C ALA A 128 -21.42 20.03 -34.49
N THR A 129 -22.45 19.99 -33.67
CA THR A 129 -23.02 21.16 -32.98
C THR A 129 -23.39 20.80 -31.53
N ASN A 130 -22.58 21.30 -30.59
CA ASN A 130 -22.86 21.39 -29.14
C ASN A 130 -23.07 20.07 -28.38
N VAL A 131 -21.99 19.47 -27.86
CA VAL A 131 -22.09 18.48 -26.77
C VAL A 131 -21.03 18.76 -25.70
N SER A 132 -21.53 19.18 -24.53
CA SER A 132 -20.80 19.41 -23.28
C SER A 132 -20.94 18.23 -22.31
N ASP A 133 -21.30 17.04 -22.78
CA ASP A 133 -21.63 15.89 -21.93
C ASP A 133 -20.50 14.88 -21.84
N LEU A 134 -19.36 15.28 -21.26
CA LEU A 134 -18.58 14.31 -20.51
C LEU A 134 -19.36 13.98 -19.23
N PRO A 135 -19.44 12.70 -18.80
CA PRO A 135 -20.10 12.34 -17.55
C PRO A 135 -19.50 13.15 -16.43
N ASP A 136 -20.28 14.10 -15.91
CA ASP A 136 -19.79 15.08 -14.95
C ASP A 136 -19.32 14.34 -13.70
N PRO A 137 -18.02 14.41 -13.34
CA PRO A 137 -17.50 13.80 -12.12
C PRO A 137 -18.22 14.33 -10.86
N SER A 138 -18.99 15.42 -10.97
CA SER A 138 -19.85 15.95 -9.91
C SER A 138 -20.89 14.96 -9.39
N LYS A 139 -21.39 14.04 -10.24
CA LYS A 139 -22.41 13.01 -9.88
C LYS A 139 -21.82 11.76 -9.22
N SER A 140 -20.53 11.77 -8.84
CA SER A 140 -19.96 10.70 -8.02
C SER A 140 -20.51 10.75 -6.60
N ASN A 141 -20.83 9.56 -6.05
CA ASN A 141 -21.26 9.41 -4.66
C ASN A 141 -20.20 10.03 -3.73
N MET A 142 -20.67 10.64 -2.63
CA MET A 142 -19.79 11.26 -1.61
C MET A 142 -18.67 10.33 -1.15
N PHE A 143 -18.95 9.02 -1.07
CA PHE A 143 -17.98 7.98 -0.77
C PHE A 143 -16.77 7.97 -1.74
N CYS A 144 -17.00 8.04 -3.05
CA CYS A 144 -15.94 8.08 -4.07
C CYS A 144 -15.05 9.32 -3.91
N LYS A 145 -15.66 10.48 -3.61
CA LYS A 145 -14.92 11.73 -3.36
C LYS A 145 -14.02 11.60 -2.13
N LEU A 146 -14.54 11.01 -1.05
CA LEU A 146 -13.77 10.76 0.16
C LEU A 146 -12.60 9.79 -0.08
N MET A 147 -12.83 8.68 -0.79
CA MET A 147 -11.78 7.68 -1.08
C MET A 147 -10.62 8.24 -1.90
N ARG A 148 -10.90 9.17 -2.83
CA ARG A 148 -9.86 9.84 -3.62
C ARG A 148 -8.93 10.71 -2.78
N PHE A 149 -9.41 11.26 -1.67
CA PHE A 149 -8.58 11.97 -0.71
C PHE A 149 -7.90 11.03 0.28
N PHE A 150 -8.66 10.05 0.78
CA PHE A 150 -8.19 9.10 1.80
C PHE A 150 -6.99 8.27 1.35
N ILE A 151 -6.99 7.73 0.13
CA ILE A 151 -5.90 6.88 -0.37
C ILE A 151 -4.53 7.59 -0.39
N PRO A 152 -4.37 8.75 -1.06
CA PRO A 152 -3.09 9.45 -1.07
C PRO A 152 -2.72 9.99 0.33
N PHE A 153 -3.70 10.40 1.14
CA PHE A 153 -3.47 10.79 2.53
C PHE A 153 -2.89 9.63 3.35
N ALA A 154 -3.49 8.44 3.27
CA ALA A 154 -3.02 7.25 3.96
C ALA A 154 -1.63 6.82 3.50
N ALA A 155 -1.35 6.88 2.18
CA ALA A 155 -0.03 6.60 1.64
C ALA A 155 1.03 7.58 2.20
N GLY A 156 0.71 8.88 2.25
CA GLY A 156 1.57 9.88 2.88
C GLY A 156 1.76 9.64 4.38
N ALA A 157 0.71 9.24 5.09
CA ALA A 157 0.76 8.93 6.51
C ALA A 157 1.70 7.75 6.82
N PHE A 158 1.81 6.74 5.94
CA PHE A 158 2.78 5.65 6.12
C PHE A 158 4.22 6.16 6.07
N VAL A 159 4.55 7.03 5.10
CA VAL A 159 5.88 7.64 5.00
C VAL A 159 6.19 8.48 6.24
N VAL A 160 5.25 9.31 6.68
CA VAL A 160 5.40 10.12 7.89
C VAL A 160 5.59 9.24 9.12
N THR A 161 4.85 8.13 9.25
CA THR A 161 4.99 7.18 10.37
C THR A 161 6.39 6.57 10.43
N ILE A 162 6.98 6.23 9.28
CA ILE A 162 8.36 5.68 9.20
C ILE A 162 9.38 6.73 9.67
N VAL A 163 9.25 7.98 9.22
CA VAL A 163 10.13 9.08 9.63
C VAL A 163 9.99 9.36 11.12
N LEU A 164 8.76 9.45 11.64
CA LEU A 164 8.50 9.66 13.06
C LEU A 164 9.05 8.51 13.90
N LYS A 165 8.93 7.25 13.45
CA LYS A 165 9.56 6.09 14.10
C LYS A 165 11.08 6.24 14.16
N PHE A 166 11.72 6.62 13.05
CA PHE A 166 13.17 6.81 13.02
C PHE A 166 13.63 7.89 14.01
N ILE A 167 12.91 9.01 14.06
CA ILE A 167 13.16 10.09 15.01
C ILE A 167 12.96 9.60 16.45
N LEU A 168 11.85 8.91 16.72
CA LEU A 168 11.56 8.33 18.04
C LEU A 168 12.67 7.41 18.52
N LEU A 169 13.15 6.50 17.68
CA LEU A 169 14.23 5.57 18.01
C LEU A 169 15.57 6.30 18.24
N THR A 170 15.79 7.43 17.57
CA THR A 170 16.99 8.25 17.79
C THR A 170 17.01 8.87 19.20
N PHE A 171 15.85 9.29 19.71
CA PHE A 171 15.74 9.93 21.02
C PHE A 171 15.46 8.95 22.16
N ALA A 172 14.73 7.85 21.88
CA ALA A 172 14.28 6.88 22.86
C ALA A 172 14.41 5.46 22.28
N PRO A 173 15.64 4.92 22.14
CA PRO A 173 15.90 3.63 21.51
C PRO A 173 15.20 2.46 22.20
N CYS A 174 14.97 2.56 23.51
CA CYS A 174 14.39 1.50 24.34
C CYS A 174 12.85 1.54 24.39
N THR A 175 12.21 2.26 23.47
CA THR A 175 10.74 2.37 23.42
C THR A 175 10.12 1.05 22.94
N PRO A 176 9.15 0.45 23.65
CA PRO A 176 8.42 -0.72 23.17
C PRO A 176 7.54 -0.39 21.94
N PRO A 177 7.27 -1.33 21.03
CA PRO A 177 7.59 -2.76 21.06
C PRO A 177 8.88 -3.11 20.29
N PHE A 178 9.75 -2.14 20.02
CA PHE A 178 10.92 -2.33 19.14
C PHE A 178 11.95 -3.27 19.76
N LEU A 179 12.75 -3.96 18.94
CA LEU A 179 13.70 -4.99 19.38
C LEU A 179 14.70 -4.49 20.41
N LEU A 180 15.02 -3.20 20.38
CA LEU A 180 15.92 -2.58 21.36
C LEU A 180 15.39 -2.58 22.78
N SER A 181 14.07 -2.56 22.95
CA SER A 181 13.46 -2.69 24.28
C SER A 181 13.67 -4.07 24.92
N ILE A 182 14.15 -5.06 24.15
CA ILE A 182 14.45 -6.42 24.63
C ILE A 182 15.90 -6.51 25.15
N VAL A 183 16.79 -5.60 24.74
CA VAL A 183 18.22 -5.66 25.09
C VAL A 183 18.45 -4.98 26.44
N GLU A 184 18.98 -5.73 27.41
CA GLU A 184 19.21 -5.26 28.80
C GLU A 184 20.04 -3.96 28.88
N ASP A 185 21.03 -3.80 28.00
CA ASP A 185 21.93 -2.64 27.92
C ASP A 185 21.66 -1.74 26.69
N CYS A 186 20.38 -1.50 26.40
CA CYS A 186 19.93 -0.66 25.29
C CYS A 186 20.58 0.75 25.23
N GLY A 187 21.05 1.29 26.36
CA GLY A 187 21.69 2.61 26.43
C GLY A 187 23.20 2.65 26.15
N LYS A 188 23.91 1.52 26.08
CA LYS A 188 25.40 1.50 26.03
C LYS A 188 26.00 0.93 24.74
N THR A 189 25.23 0.19 23.95
CA THR A 189 25.74 -0.50 22.76
C THR A 189 25.73 0.43 21.54
N GLU A 190 26.57 0.23 20.53
CA GLU A 190 26.45 0.94 19.26
C GLU A 190 25.14 0.57 18.54
N VAL A 191 24.10 1.38 18.76
CA VAL A 191 22.71 1.09 18.38
C VAL A 191 22.40 1.34 16.89
N ALA A 192 23.33 1.93 16.14
CA ALA A 192 23.06 2.45 14.80
C ALA A 192 22.58 1.39 13.80
N LEU A 193 23.17 0.18 13.82
CA LEU A 193 22.77 -0.90 12.90
C LEU A 193 21.35 -1.40 13.20
N LEU A 194 21.00 -1.50 14.48
CA LEU A 194 19.68 -1.97 14.89
C LEU A 194 18.60 -0.92 14.60
N HIS A 195 18.91 0.38 14.74
CA HIS A 195 18.03 1.47 14.28
C HIS A 195 17.77 1.42 12.77
N LEU A 196 18.82 1.19 11.98
CA LEU A 196 18.70 1.07 10.54
C LEU A 196 17.84 -0.14 10.18
N PHE A 197 18.05 -1.28 10.84
CA PHE A 197 17.25 -2.50 10.67
C PHE A 197 15.78 -2.27 11.03
N GLU A 198 15.51 -1.70 12.21
CA GLU A 198 14.15 -1.37 12.69
C GLU A 198 13.37 -0.47 11.74
N SER A 199 14.05 0.53 11.19
CA SER A 199 13.46 1.50 10.28
C SER A 199 13.25 0.90 8.90
N TRP A 200 14.21 0.10 8.42
CA TRP A 200 14.08 -0.65 7.18
C TRP A 200 12.94 -1.67 7.24
N MET A 201 12.79 -2.40 8.36
CA MET A 201 11.68 -3.32 8.61
C MET A 201 10.33 -2.63 8.50
N ALA A 202 10.16 -1.52 9.23
CA ALA A 202 8.93 -0.72 9.16
C ALA A 202 8.66 -0.22 7.74
N TRP A 203 9.68 0.32 7.06
CA TRP A 203 9.53 0.87 5.73
C TRP A 203 9.01 -0.18 4.75
N HIS A 204 9.70 -1.31 4.61
CA HIS A 204 9.28 -2.30 3.63
C HIS A 204 7.94 -2.97 3.99
N MET A 205 7.62 -3.12 5.29
CA MET A 205 6.34 -3.69 5.72
C MET A 205 5.17 -2.77 5.41
N PHE A 206 5.26 -1.49 5.78
CA PHE A 206 4.17 -0.53 5.57
C PHE A 206 3.99 -0.18 4.11
N THR A 207 5.05 -0.03 3.32
CA THR A 207 4.92 0.24 1.87
C THR A 207 4.33 -0.97 1.14
N ALA A 208 4.79 -2.20 1.46
CA ALA A 208 4.21 -3.40 0.85
C ALA A 208 2.75 -3.61 1.27
N GLY A 209 2.46 -3.61 2.57
CA GLY A 209 1.09 -3.80 3.08
C GLY A 209 0.14 -2.66 2.69
N GLY A 210 0.65 -1.43 2.64
CA GLY A 210 -0.05 -0.25 2.17
C GLY A 210 -0.44 -0.35 0.71
N TRP A 211 0.45 -0.86 -0.15
CA TRP A 211 0.13 -1.11 -1.56
C TRP A 211 -1.09 -2.03 -1.73
N TYR A 212 -1.07 -3.20 -1.06
CA TYR A 212 -2.19 -4.16 -1.09
C TYR A 212 -3.48 -3.52 -0.54
N THR A 213 -3.39 -2.91 0.64
CA THR A 213 -4.57 -2.37 1.34
C THR A 213 -5.20 -1.22 0.55
N LEU A 214 -4.40 -0.24 0.13
CA LEU A 214 -4.90 0.98 -0.50
C LEU A 214 -5.34 0.76 -1.95
N TYR A 215 -4.56 0.03 -2.75
CA TYR A 215 -4.81 -0.06 -4.20
C TYR A 215 -5.54 -1.33 -4.62
N ILE A 216 -5.40 -2.43 -3.88
CA ILE A 216 -6.13 -3.66 -4.22
C ILE A 216 -7.50 -3.65 -3.54
N ILE A 217 -7.53 -3.42 -2.22
CA ILE A 217 -8.78 -3.49 -1.44
C ILE A 217 -9.57 -2.18 -1.61
N PHE A 218 -9.05 -1.05 -1.11
CA PHE A 218 -9.81 0.19 -1.07
C PHE A 218 -10.13 0.76 -2.45
N ALA A 219 -9.13 0.93 -3.32
CA ALA A 219 -9.37 1.40 -4.69
C ALA A 219 -10.18 0.38 -5.52
N GLY A 220 -10.01 -0.91 -5.26
CA GLY A 220 -10.79 -1.97 -5.92
C GLY A 220 -12.28 -1.92 -5.57
N ILE A 221 -12.60 -1.81 -4.28
CA ILE A 221 -13.99 -1.63 -3.81
C ILE A 221 -14.62 -0.38 -4.42
N GLU A 222 -13.92 0.76 -4.38
CA GLU A 222 -14.43 2.02 -4.96
C GLU A 222 -14.67 1.89 -6.46
N SER A 223 -13.79 1.21 -7.18
CA SER A 223 -13.90 1.01 -8.63
C SER A 223 -15.09 0.11 -8.96
N ILE A 224 -15.26 -1.01 -8.25
CA ILE A 224 -16.40 -1.92 -8.46
C ILE A 224 -17.73 -1.21 -8.19
N LEU A 225 -17.86 -0.51 -7.06
CA LEU A 225 -19.07 0.25 -6.72
C LEU A 225 -19.38 1.31 -7.78
N SER A 226 -18.35 2.01 -8.25
CA SER A 226 -18.48 3.00 -9.31
C SER A 226 -18.93 2.39 -10.64
N TYR A 227 -18.44 1.20 -10.98
CA TYR A 227 -18.83 0.51 -12.21
C TYR A 227 -20.27 0.01 -12.15
N ILE A 228 -20.70 -0.57 -11.03
CA ILE A 228 -22.10 -1.00 -10.84
C ILE A 228 -23.04 0.20 -11.02
N PHE A 229 -22.76 1.32 -10.37
CA PHE A 229 -23.56 2.54 -10.50
C PHE A 229 -23.62 3.10 -11.93
N ILE A 230 -22.55 2.94 -12.71
CA ILE A 230 -22.53 3.35 -14.12
C ILE A 230 -23.35 2.38 -14.99
N LEU A 231 -23.34 1.08 -14.68
CA LEU A 231 -24.05 0.05 -15.45
C LEU A 231 -25.55 -0.01 -15.15
N GLU A 232 -25.98 0.42 -13.96
CA GLU A 232 -27.40 0.54 -13.61
C GLU A 232 -28.12 1.70 -14.32
N LYS A 233 -27.39 2.61 -14.96
CA LYS A 233 -27.93 3.74 -15.72
C LYS A 233 -27.92 3.48 -17.22
#